data_AF-A0A919GQJ5-F1
#
_entry.id   AF-A0A919GQJ5-F1
#
_cell.length_a   1.000
_cell.length_b   1.000
_cell.length_c   1.000
_cell.angle_alpha   90.00
_cell.angle_beta   90.00
_cell.angle_gamma   90.00
#
_symmetry.space_group_name_H-M   'P 1'
#
loop_
_entity.id
_entity.type
_entity.pdbx_description
1 polymer ?
#
loop_
_entity_poly.entity_id
_entity_poly.type
_entity_poly.pdbx_seq_one_letter_code
_entity_poly.pdbx_strand_id
1 'polypeptide(L)'
;MPDYKVNSDETASTSQALLNDFQQCVDKLNEVKGKISQLLANGYQTPAAQQKFQPFFDEFAKGFDQVNQGLQGIGQYVKSVGDAFSQTDDQLGANLS
;
A
#
# COMPACT_ATOMS: atom_id res chain seq x y z
N MET A 1 -29.85 18.72 -12.64
CA MET A 1 -28.51 18.66 -12.04
C MET A 1 -27.98 17.28 -12.29
N PRO A 2 -26.78 17.11 -12.87
CA PRO A 2 -26.19 15.78 -13.01
C PRO A 2 -26.14 15.16 -11.62
N ASP A 3 -26.70 13.96 -11.51
CA ASP A 3 -26.74 13.14 -10.31
C ASP A 3 -25.29 12.72 -10.04
N TYR A 4 -24.52 13.62 -9.42
CA TYR A 4 -23.22 13.31 -8.84
C TYR A 4 -23.50 12.40 -7.65
N LYS A 5 -23.93 11.17 -7.93
CA LYS A 5 -23.62 10.02 -7.10
C LYS A 5 -22.13 9.85 -7.20
N VAL A 6 -21.40 10.75 -6.55
CA VAL A 6 -20.04 10.50 -6.14
C VAL A 6 -20.19 9.18 -5.42
N ASN A 7 -19.63 8.15 -6.03
CA ASN A 7 -19.68 6.82 -5.47
C ASN A 7 -18.65 6.77 -4.33
N SER A 8 -18.70 7.75 -3.44
CA SER A 8 -17.76 8.00 -2.35
C SER A 8 -17.73 6.80 -1.43
N ASP A 9 -18.88 6.15 -1.23
CA ASP A 9 -18.99 4.91 -0.47
C ASP A 9 -18.27 3.74 -1.16
N GLU A 10 -18.48 3.52 -2.46
CA GLU A 10 -17.76 2.46 -3.20
C GLU A 10 -16.27 2.80 -3.34
N THR A 11 -15.93 4.08 -3.55
CA THR A 11 -14.55 4.55 -3.62
C THR A 11 -13.84 4.32 -2.29
N ALA A 12 -14.47 4.66 -1.16
CA ALA A 12 -13.92 4.41 0.17
C ALA A 12 -13.81 2.91 0.46
N SER A 13 -14.83 2.13 0.13
CA SER A 13 -14.86 0.67 0.31
C SER A 13 -13.77 -0.03 -0.52
N THR A 14 -13.68 0.26 -1.81
CA THR A 14 -12.65 -0.28 -2.71
C THR A 14 -11.26 0.15 -2.27
N SER A 15 -11.11 1.39 -1.79
CA SER A 15 -9.82 1.86 -1.27
C SER A 15 -9.40 1.13 -0.01
N GLN A 16 -10.33 0.90 0.92
CA GLN A 16 -10.07 0.11 2.12
C GLN A 16 -9.74 -1.34 1.78
N ALA A 17 -10.43 -1.94 0.81
CA ALA A 17 -10.13 -3.28 0.32
C ALA A 17 -8.73 -3.35 -0.31
N LEU A 18 -8.38 -2.38 -1.17
CA LEU A 18 -7.04 -2.28 -1.75
C LEU A 18 -5.97 -2.18 -0.67
N LEU A 19 -6.14 -1.29 0.33
CA LEU A 19 -5.20 -1.17 1.45
C LEU A 19 -5.02 -2.49 2.19
N ASN A 20 -6.10 -3.24 2.44
CA ASN A 20 -6.04 -4.54 3.09
C ASN A 20 -5.32 -5.60 2.24
N ASP A 21 -5.59 -5.66 0.93
CA ASP A 21 -4.94 -6.60 0.02
C ASP A 21 -3.43 -6.31 -0.09
N PHE A 22 -3.07 -5.03 -0.15
CA PHE A 22 -1.68 -4.63 -0.15
C PHE A 22 -0.97 -4.93 1.18
N GLN A 23 -1.62 -4.73 2.33
CA GLN A 23 -1.04 -5.11 3.62
C GLN A 23 -0.72 -6.61 3.66
N GLN A 24 -1.62 -7.44 3.12
CA GLN A 24 -1.37 -8.89 2.99
C GLN A 24 -0.18 -9.19 2.06
N CYS A 25 -0.04 -8.46 0.95
CA CYS A 25 1.15 -8.57 0.10
C CYS A 25 2.42 -8.22 0.87
N VAL A 26 2.40 -7.12 1.62
CA VAL A 26 3.54 -6.68 2.44
C VAL A 26 3.95 -7.74 3.44
N ASP A 27 2.98 -8.32 4.15
CA ASP A 27 3.22 -9.37 5.13
C ASP A 27 3.84 -10.61 4.46
N LYS A 28 3.35 -10.99 3.27
CA LYS A 28 3.89 -12.11 2.51
C LYS A 28 5.33 -11.87 2.03
N LEU A 29 5.63 -10.66 1.59
CA LEU A 29 6.97 -10.26 1.17
C LEU A 29 7.95 -10.30 2.36
N ASN A 30 7.51 -9.85 3.54
CA ASN A 30 8.28 -9.98 4.78
C ASN A 30 8.54 -11.45 5.15
N GLU A 31 7.54 -12.33 5.00
CA GLU A 31 7.69 -13.77 5.21
C GLU A 31 8.75 -14.37 4.27
N VAL A 32 8.72 -14.01 2.98
CA VAL A 32 9.71 -14.47 1.98
C VAL A 32 11.11 -13.99 2.36
N LYS A 33 11.26 -12.72 2.74
CA LYS A 33 12.52 -12.14 3.22
C LYS A 33 13.05 -12.88 4.46
N GLY A 34 12.18 -13.23 5.40
CA GLY A 34 12.54 -14.02 6.59
C GLY A 34 13.06 -15.41 6.23
N LYS A 35 12.39 -16.12 5.32
CA LYS A 35 12.81 -17.45 4.85
C LYS A 35 14.17 -17.42 4.15
N ILE A 36 14.39 -16.43 3.29
CA ILE A 36 15.69 -16.22 2.62
C ILE A 36 16.78 -15.98 3.66
N SER A 37 16.52 -15.10 4.64
CA SER A 37 17.48 -14.78 5.69
C SER A 37 17.82 -16.02 6.53
N GLN A 38 16.83 -16.86 6.87
CA GLN A 38 17.05 -18.13 7.54
C GLN A 38 17.83 -19.14 6.68
N LEU A 39 17.57 -19.20 5.37
CA LEU A 39 18.29 -20.09 4.46
C LEU A 39 19.77 -19.72 4.38
N LEU A 40 20.07 -18.42 4.30
CA LEU A 40 21.43 -17.88 4.36
C LEU A 40 22.07 -18.12 5.74
N ALA A 41 21.32 -18.02 6.84
CA ALA A 41 21.84 -18.28 8.18
C ALA A 41 22.15 -19.77 8.43
N ASN A 42 21.32 -20.68 7.91
CA ASN A 42 21.36 -22.11 8.24
C ASN A 42 22.29 -22.96 7.36
N GLY A 43 23.08 -22.35 6.47
CA GLY A 43 24.16 -23.07 5.76
C GLY A 43 24.20 -22.91 4.24
N TYR A 44 23.32 -22.09 3.64
CA TYR A 44 23.48 -21.68 2.24
C TYR A 44 24.51 -20.54 2.11
N GLN A 45 25.61 -20.62 2.85
CA GLN A 45 26.70 -19.62 2.92
C GLN A 45 27.87 -20.05 2.04
N THR A 46 27.62 -20.26 0.75
CA THR A 46 28.74 -20.23 -0.19
C THR A 46 28.99 -18.77 -0.59
N PRO A 47 30.25 -18.29 -0.61
CA PRO A 47 30.57 -16.91 -0.97
C PRO A 47 29.98 -16.48 -2.32
N ALA A 48 29.90 -17.43 -3.27
CA ALA A 48 29.29 -17.23 -4.57
C ALA A 48 27.76 -17.07 -4.49
N ALA A 49 27.06 -17.87 -3.67
CA ALA A 49 25.62 -17.73 -3.49
C ALA A 49 25.31 -16.38 -2.82
N GLN A 50 26.05 -15.99 -1.79
CA GLN A 50 25.83 -14.72 -1.11
C GLN A 50 26.07 -13.51 -2.04
N GLN A 51 27.16 -13.48 -2.81
CA GLN A 51 27.41 -12.42 -3.80
C GLN A 51 26.33 -12.32 -4.88
N LYS A 52 25.77 -13.46 -5.32
CA LYS A 52 24.72 -13.49 -6.34
C LYS A 52 23.37 -13.12 -5.77
N PHE A 53 23.05 -13.55 -4.55
CA PHE A 53 21.73 -13.42 -3.94
C PHE A 53 21.51 -12.04 -3.30
N GLN A 54 22.58 -11.43 -2.76
CA GLN A 54 22.54 -10.09 -2.16
C GLN A 54 21.91 -9.02 -3.08
N PRO A 55 22.34 -8.84 -4.35
CA PRO A 55 21.76 -7.83 -5.23
C PRO A 55 20.29 -8.08 -5.56
N PHE A 56 19.87 -9.34 -5.73
CA PHE A 56 18.45 -9.67 -5.94
C PHE A 56 17.61 -9.30 -4.72
N PHE A 57 18.13 -9.56 -3.52
CA PHE A 57 17.45 -9.21 -2.28
C PHE A 57 17.40 -7.69 -2.06
N ASP A 58 18.47 -6.98 -2.37
CA ASP A 58 18.52 -5.52 -2.27
C ASP A 58 17.54 -4.86 -3.26
N GLU A 59 17.45 -5.37 -4.49
CA GLU A 59 16.49 -4.91 -5.49
C GLU A 59 15.05 -5.20 -5.07
N PHE A 60 14.81 -6.39 -4.51
CA PHE A 60 13.52 -6.75 -3.91
C PHE A 60 13.13 -5.80 -2.77
N ALA A 61 14.06 -5.52 -1.85
CA ALA A 61 13.82 -4.58 -0.73
C ALA A 61 13.52 -3.17 -1.24
N LYS A 62 14.22 -2.71 -2.29
CA LYS A 62 13.95 -1.43 -2.94
C LYS A 62 12.56 -1.36 -3.57
N GLY A 63 12.17 -2.38 -4.32
CA GLY A 63 10.83 -2.47 -4.91
C GLY A 63 9.74 -2.50 -3.84
N PHE A 64 9.99 -3.20 -2.74
CA PHE A 64 9.10 -3.22 -1.58
C PHE A 64 8.91 -1.83 -0.96
N ASP A 65 9.99 -1.06 -0.74
CA ASP A 65 9.89 0.31 -0.23
C ASP A 65 9.10 1.22 -1.17
N GLN A 66 9.29 1.07 -2.49
CA GLN A 66 8.51 1.81 -3.49
C GLN A 66 7.02 1.48 -3.43
N VAL A 67 6.66 0.21 -3.28
CA VAL A 67 5.26 -0.22 -3.12
C VAL A 67 4.65 0.39 -1.86
N ASN A 68 5.38 0.37 -0.74
CA ASN A 68 4.94 1.00 0.50
C ASN A 68 4.74 2.52 0.37
N GLN A 69 5.61 3.22 -0.35
CA GLN A 69 5.44 4.65 -0.63
C GLN A 69 4.22 4.92 -1.51
N GLY A 70 4.01 4.11 -2.55
CA GLY A 70 2.80 4.18 -3.38
C GLY A 70 1.53 3.98 -2.55
N LEU A 71 1.57 3.05 -1.59
CA LEU A 71 0.46 2.78 -0.68
C LEU A 71 0.10 3.99 0.19
N GLN A 72 1.11 4.65 0.77
CA GLN A 72 0.90 5.87 1.55
C GLN A 72 0.29 6.98 0.69
N GLY A 73 0.74 7.12 -0.55
CA GLY A 73 0.17 8.08 -1.50
C GLY A 73 -1.29 7.81 -1.82
N ILE A 74 -1.66 6.54 -2.07
CA ILE A 74 -3.05 6.14 -2.31
C ILE A 74 -3.90 6.38 -1.07
N GLY A 75 -3.43 5.97 0.11
CA GLY A 75 -4.15 6.19 1.37
C GLY A 75 -4.39 7.67 1.68
N GLN A 76 -3.39 8.52 1.43
CA GLN A 76 -3.52 9.97 1.55
C GLN A 76 -4.50 10.56 0.54
N TYR A 77 -4.47 10.09 -0.71
CA TYR A 77 -5.40 10.54 -1.75
C TYR A 77 -6.85 10.22 -1.37
N VAL A 78 -7.12 8.98 -0.97
CA VAL A 78 -8.47 8.53 -0.60
C VAL A 78 -8.99 9.30 0.61
N LYS A 79 -8.14 9.51 1.62
CA LYS A 79 -8.49 10.33 2.78
C LYS A 79 -8.80 11.78 2.37
N SER A 80 -7.96 12.37 1.54
CA SER A 80 -8.14 13.76 1.07
C SER A 80 -9.42 13.92 0.27
N VAL A 81 -9.80 12.92 -0.53
CA VAL A 81 -11.06 12.90 -1.28
C VAL A 81 -12.25 12.82 -0.33
N GLY A 82 -12.21 11.93 0.66
CA GLY A 82 -13.25 11.85 1.70
C GLY A 82 -13.42 13.15 2.49
N ASP A 83 -12.32 13.74 2.94
CA ASP A 83 -12.31 15.00 3.68
C ASP A 83 -12.87 16.16 2.84
N ALA A 84 -12.49 16.24 1.55
CA ALA A 84 -12.98 17.26 0.63
C ALA A 84 -14.49 17.12 0.34
N PHE A 85 -14.99 15.88 0.19
CA PHE A 85 -16.42 15.64 0.03
C PHE A 85 -17.21 15.98 1.29
N SER A 86 -16.72 15.61 2.47
CA SER A 86 -17.36 15.98 3.75
C SER A 86 -17.43 17.50 3.90
N GLN A 87 -16.34 18.21 3.62
CA GLN A 87 -16.33 19.68 3.69
C GLN A 87 -17.28 20.32 2.67
N THR A 88 -17.38 19.75 1.47
CA THR A 88 -18.29 20.26 0.43
C THR A 88 -19.75 20.02 0.83
N ASP A 89 -20.07 18.86 1.41
CA ASP A 89 -21.41 18.55 1.90
C ASP A 89 -21.81 19.42 3.09
N ASP A 90 -20.90 19.62 4.06
CA ASP A 90 -21.09 20.53 5.20
C ASP A 90 -21.36 21.97 4.71
N GLN A 91 -20.62 22.43 3.70
CA GLN A 91 -20.83 23.76 3.10
C GLN A 91 -22.15 23.86 2.34
N LEU A 92 -22.55 22.82 1.61
CA LEU A 92 -23.83 22.79 0.91
C LEU A 92 -25.00 22.75 1.91
N GLY A 93 -24.90 21.95 2.97
CA GLY A 93 -25.85 21.88 4.07
C GLY A 93 -25.99 23.21 4.81
N ALA A 94 -24.88 23.92 5.05
CA ALA A 94 -24.86 25.25 5.66
C ALA A 94 -25.48 26.35 4.77
N ASN A 95 -25.43 26.19 3.44
CA ASN A 95 -26.11 27.10 2.50
C ASN A 95 -27.61 26.79 2.34
N LEU A 96 -28.05 25.61 2.75
CA LEU A 96 -29.45 25.18 2.74
C LEU A 96 -30.19 25.51 4.05
N SER A 97 -29.50 26.05 5.06
CA SER A 97 -30.06 26.50 6.35
C SER A 97 -30.18 28.01 6.47
#